data_AF-M4STP2-F1
#
_entry.id   AF-M4STP2-F1
#
_cell.length_a   1.000
_cell.length_b   1.000
_cell.length_c   1.000
_cell.angle_alpha   90.00
_cell.angle_beta   90.00
_cell.angle_gamma   90.00
#
_symmetry.space_group_name_H-M   'P 1'
#
loop_
_entity.id
_entity.type
_entity.pdbx_description
1 polymer ?
#
loop_
_entity_poly.entity_id
_entity_poly.type
_entity_poly.pdbx_seq_one_letter_code
_entity_poly.pdbx_strand_id
1 'polypeptide(L)'
;MQRDFTRLLIAATTTDVATSQAALPTLAAAGKVIQECQEAVTSQIDALKTGLPTLANGSAKLGALARRGSTTTTLKITAQNTAGYFRDTSFEDPPIAIKSDDSCGHEQEDDQTEFETNQDDEKNAILEPTEYHTVTLTCESDGSNNCHSSAPTQNTGFLQFELTSKTEQETSKPTSRWSSSTTRKDVVVQDKVNITQGTQGIGTAALKTLKSAAENKACERKLDDYTKVSTSPLFKRQAIRSLLNQPNNEQDSTNPPDKLTAQITAAYGEGGK
;
A
#
# COMPACT_ATOMS: atom_id res chain seq x y z
N MET A 1 21.14 6.36 22.14
CA MET A 1 20.50 5.35 23.02
C MET A 1 21.48 4.32 23.58
N GLN A 2 22.01 3.33 22.82
CA GLN A 2 22.85 2.26 23.39
C GLN A 2 24.12 2.76 24.11
N ARG A 3 24.81 3.74 23.54
CA ARG A 3 25.97 4.39 24.17
C ARG A 3 25.61 5.06 25.50
N ASP A 4 24.49 5.76 25.54
CA ASP A 4 24.05 6.54 26.70
C ASP A 4 23.57 5.60 27.82
N PHE A 5 22.87 4.51 27.47
CA PHE A 5 22.53 3.45 28.41
C PHE A 5 23.77 2.79 29.01
N THR A 6 24.79 2.51 28.20
CA THR A 6 26.05 1.94 28.68
C THR A 6 26.76 2.89 29.66
N ARG A 7 26.78 4.20 29.36
CA ARG A 7 27.31 5.21 30.28
C ARG A 7 26.54 5.26 31.60
N LEU A 8 25.21 5.16 31.55
CA LEU A 8 24.37 5.10 32.75
C LEU A 8 24.63 3.84 33.58
N LEU A 9 24.84 2.68 32.95
CA LEU A 9 25.21 1.44 33.63
C LEU A 9 26.57 1.57 34.33
N ILE A 10 27.58 2.14 33.65
CA ILE A 10 28.90 2.39 34.25
C ILE A 10 28.78 3.36 35.43
N ALA A 11 28.03 4.45 35.28
CA ALA A 11 27.82 5.42 36.34
C ALA A 11 27.06 4.82 37.53
N ALA A 12 26.07 3.95 37.29
CA ALA A 12 25.32 3.28 38.36
C ALA A 12 26.14 2.22 39.11
N THR A 13 27.19 1.67 38.49
CA THR A 13 28.04 0.60 39.07
C THR A 13 29.41 1.09 39.55
N THR A 14 29.68 2.40 39.45
CA THR A 14 30.91 2.99 39.97
C THR A 14 31.01 2.87 41.48
N THR A 15 32.24 2.88 42.00
CA THR A 15 32.51 2.85 43.45
C THR A 15 32.19 4.17 44.14
N ASP A 16 32.07 5.27 43.38
CA ASP A 16 31.62 6.55 43.92
C ASP A 16 30.11 6.52 44.21
N VAL A 17 29.76 6.50 45.50
CA VAL A 17 28.38 6.31 45.97
C VAL A 17 27.46 7.42 45.47
N ALA A 18 27.93 8.67 45.44
CA ALA A 18 27.13 9.80 44.99
C ALA A 18 26.78 9.68 43.50
N THR A 19 27.78 9.38 42.65
CA THR A 19 27.58 9.16 41.22
C THR A 19 26.67 7.95 40.97
N SER A 20 26.86 6.85 41.71
CA SER A 20 26.01 5.66 41.60
C SER A 20 24.55 5.99 41.94
N GLN A 21 24.30 6.65 43.08
CA GLN A 21 22.95 7.02 43.50
C GLN A 21 22.26 8.01 42.55
N ALA A 22 23.01 8.93 41.95
CA ALA A 22 22.53 9.88 40.95
C ALA A 22 22.29 9.24 39.57
N ALA A 23 22.96 8.14 39.22
CA ALA A 23 22.73 7.47 37.94
C ALA A 23 21.47 6.58 37.94
N LEU A 24 21.11 6.01 39.10
CA LEU A 24 20.01 5.03 39.22
C LEU A 24 18.64 5.54 38.71
N PRO A 25 18.18 6.76 39.03
CA PRO A 25 16.87 7.25 38.57
C PRO A 25 16.76 7.35 37.05
N THR A 26 17.80 7.91 36.41
CA THR A 26 17.88 8.01 34.96
C THR A 26 17.97 6.63 34.32
N LEU A 27 18.74 5.70 34.91
CA LEU A 27 18.83 4.32 34.44
C LEU A 27 17.47 3.59 34.49
N ALA A 28 16.70 3.77 35.58
CA ALA A 28 15.38 3.16 35.72
C ALA A 28 14.38 3.66 34.65
N ALA A 29 14.38 4.96 34.37
CA ALA A 29 13.55 5.52 33.30
C ALA A 29 14.07 5.16 31.89
N ALA A 30 15.38 4.99 31.70
CA ALA A 30 15.95 4.55 30.44
C ALA A 30 15.47 3.17 30.01
N GLY A 31 15.26 2.25 30.96
CA GLY A 31 14.68 0.93 30.69
C GLY A 31 13.32 1.00 29.98
N LYS A 32 12.44 1.91 30.43
CA LYS A 32 11.14 2.14 29.79
C LYS A 32 11.27 2.71 28.38
N VAL A 33 12.16 3.67 28.16
CA VAL A 33 12.40 4.26 26.83
C VAL A 33 12.92 3.19 25.85
N ILE A 34 13.81 2.31 26.30
CA ILE A 34 14.32 1.20 25.50
C ILE A 34 13.20 0.21 25.16
N GLN A 35 12.36 -0.15 26.13
CA GLN A 35 11.21 -1.02 25.90
C GLN A 35 10.24 -0.43 24.86
N GLU A 36 9.88 0.84 25.00
CA GLU A 36 9.01 1.55 24.05
C GLU A 36 9.62 1.59 22.63
N CYS A 37 10.95 1.76 22.53
CA CYS A 37 11.64 1.66 21.25
C CYS A 37 11.59 0.23 20.68
N GLN A 38 11.79 -0.80 21.49
CA GLN A 38 11.69 -2.20 21.05
C GLN A 38 10.27 -2.53 20.54
N GLU A 39 9.24 -2.09 21.26
CA GLU A 39 7.84 -2.23 20.86
C GLU A 39 7.56 -1.50 19.53
N ALA A 40 8.09 -0.29 19.36
CA ALA A 40 8.00 0.46 18.11
C ALA A 40 8.67 -0.26 16.93
N VAL A 41 9.89 -0.78 17.11
CA VAL A 41 10.60 -1.55 16.08
C VAL A 41 9.83 -2.82 15.71
N THR A 42 9.29 -3.52 16.71
CA THR A 42 8.50 -4.75 16.48
C THR A 42 7.24 -4.43 15.65
N SER A 43 6.51 -3.39 16.04
CA SER A 43 5.34 -2.90 15.30
C SER A 43 5.68 -2.51 13.86
N GLN A 44 6.82 -1.84 13.65
CA GLN A 44 7.30 -1.49 12.31
C GLN A 44 7.61 -2.72 11.46
N ILE A 45 8.27 -3.73 12.03
CA ILE A 45 8.55 -4.99 11.33
C ILE A 45 7.24 -5.69 10.92
N ASP A 46 6.24 -5.71 11.79
CA ASP A 46 4.95 -6.35 11.50
C ASP A 46 4.16 -5.59 10.43
N ALA A 47 4.21 -4.26 10.47
CA ALA A 47 3.66 -3.40 9.41
C ALA A 47 4.34 -3.69 8.06
N LEU A 48 5.68 -3.82 8.01
CA LEU A 48 6.41 -4.15 6.77
C LEU A 48 6.05 -5.53 6.23
N LYS A 49 5.99 -6.55 7.09
CA LYS A 49 5.65 -7.93 6.71
C LYS A 49 4.26 -8.06 6.08
N THR A 50 3.33 -7.19 6.46
CA THR A 50 1.94 -7.24 5.98
C THR A 50 1.70 -6.24 4.85
N GLY A 51 2.19 -5.01 5.01
CA GLY A 51 1.95 -3.90 4.10
C GLY A 51 2.65 -4.09 2.75
N LEU A 52 3.93 -4.49 2.73
CA LEU A 52 4.68 -4.61 1.46
C LEU A 52 4.09 -5.68 0.53
N PRO A 53 3.77 -6.92 0.98
CA PRO A 53 3.12 -7.90 0.11
C PRO A 53 1.74 -7.44 -0.37
N THR A 54 1.02 -6.70 0.46
CA THR A 54 -0.30 -6.14 0.10
C THR A 54 -0.18 -5.15 -1.05
N LEU A 55 0.79 -4.24 -0.99
CA LEU A 55 1.07 -3.28 -2.05
C LEU A 55 1.61 -3.95 -3.32
N ALA A 56 2.48 -4.94 -3.19
CA ALA A 56 2.97 -5.72 -4.33
C ALA A 56 1.84 -6.46 -5.06
N ASN A 57 0.90 -7.06 -4.32
CA ASN A 57 -0.29 -7.69 -4.91
C ASN A 57 -1.17 -6.65 -5.61
N GLY A 58 -1.38 -5.49 -4.99
CA GLY A 58 -2.11 -4.38 -5.60
C GLY A 58 -1.48 -3.91 -6.90
N SER A 59 -0.16 -3.70 -6.91
CA SER A 59 0.61 -3.36 -8.11
C SER A 59 0.43 -4.41 -9.21
N ALA A 60 0.59 -5.69 -8.88
CA ALA A 60 0.43 -6.78 -9.85
C ALA A 60 -0.99 -6.82 -10.47
N LYS A 61 -2.04 -6.55 -9.67
CA LYS A 61 -3.42 -6.48 -10.15
C LYS A 61 -3.65 -5.29 -11.10
N LEU A 62 -3.10 -4.12 -10.77
CA LEU A 62 -3.16 -2.93 -11.63
C LEU A 62 -2.35 -3.12 -12.92
N GLY A 63 -1.18 -3.77 -12.84
CA GLY A 63 -0.40 -4.17 -14.00
C GLY A 63 -1.15 -5.16 -14.91
N ALA A 64 -1.86 -6.12 -14.32
CA ALA A 64 -2.70 -7.04 -15.09
C ALA A 64 -3.87 -6.33 -15.79
N LEU A 65 -4.48 -5.34 -15.12
CA LEU A 65 -5.51 -4.48 -15.74
C LEU A 65 -4.94 -3.71 -16.94
N ALA A 66 -3.77 -3.09 -16.78
CA ALA A 66 -3.12 -2.33 -17.84
C ALA A 66 -2.78 -3.20 -19.06
N ARG A 67 -2.21 -4.41 -18.84
CA ARG A 67 -1.92 -5.38 -19.93
C ARG A 67 -3.19 -5.85 -20.66
N ARG A 68 -4.30 -6.01 -19.95
CA ARG A 68 -5.58 -6.35 -20.60
C ARG A 68 -6.11 -5.20 -21.44
N GLY A 69 -5.93 -3.96 -20.97
CA GLY A 69 -6.30 -2.76 -21.72
C GLY A 69 -5.60 -2.63 -23.07
N SER A 70 -4.40 -3.19 -23.20
CA SER A 70 -3.62 -3.22 -24.45
C SER A 70 -3.77 -4.51 -25.25
N THR A 71 -4.58 -5.47 -24.78
CA THR A 71 -4.79 -6.75 -25.45
C THR A 71 -6.13 -6.78 -26.17
N THR A 72 -6.08 -7.03 -27.48
CA THR A 72 -7.24 -7.28 -28.33
C THR A 72 -7.20 -8.73 -28.82
N THR A 73 -8.30 -9.45 -28.59
CA THR A 73 -8.48 -10.81 -29.12
C THR A 73 -9.54 -10.80 -30.20
N THR A 74 -9.21 -11.29 -31.40
CA THR A 74 -10.09 -11.29 -32.55
C THR A 74 -10.35 -12.72 -33.04
N LEU A 75 -11.63 -13.04 -33.27
CA LEU A 75 -12.09 -14.25 -33.95
C LEU A 75 -12.92 -13.83 -35.15
N LYS A 76 -12.56 -14.28 -36.35
CA LYS A 76 -13.31 -14.03 -37.58
C LYS A 76 -13.79 -15.34 -38.19
N ILE A 77 -15.06 -15.38 -38.59
CA ILE A 77 -15.72 -16.55 -39.16
C ILE A 77 -16.38 -16.14 -40.47
N THR A 78 -15.89 -16.67 -41.59
CA THR A 78 -16.36 -16.32 -42.94
C THR A 78 -17.35 -17.37 -43.45
N ALA A 79 -18.47 -16.95 -44.04
CA ALA A 79 -19.46 -17.90 -44.56
C ALA A 79 -18.89 -18.69 -45.76
N GLN A 80 -19.16 -19.99 -45.80
CA GLN A 80 -18.60 -20.92 -46.79
C GLN A 80 -19.71 -21.71 -47.49
N ASN A 81 -19.51 -22.00 -48.77
CA ASN A 81 -20.41 -22.77 -49.67
C ASN A 81 -21.80 -22.18 -49.92
N THR A 82 -22.47 -21.62 -48.91
CA THR A 82 -23.82 -21.05 -48.97
C THR A 82 -23.90 -19.90 -47.98
N ALA A 83 -24.72 -18.89 -48.28
CA ALA A 83 -24.90 -17.74 -47.40
C ALA A 83 -25.36 -18.19 -45.99
N GLY A 84 -24.71 -17.66 -44.96
CA GLY A 84 -25.00 -17.93 -43.55
C GLY A 84 -24.50 -19.28 -43.02
N TYR A 85 -23.79 -20.10 -43.82
CA TYR A 85 -23.24 -21.37 -43.36
C TYR A 85 -21.79 -21.22 -42.91
N PHE A 86 -21.51 -21.62 -41.66
CA PHE A 86 -20.16 -21.67 -41.10
C PHE A 86 -19.72 -23.12 -40.90
N ARG A 87 -18.52 -23.46 -41.36
CA ARG A 87 -17.92 -24.81 -41.33
C ARG A 87 -16.52 -24.76 -40.75
N ASP A 88 -15.85 -25.90 -40.67
CA ASP A 88 -14.44 -25.99 -40.28
C ASP A 88 -13.54 -25.05 -41.10
N THR A 89 -13.77 -24.94 -42.40
CA THR A 89 -13.04 -24.00 -43.29
C THR A 89 -13.48 -22.54 -43.18
N SER A 90 -14.46 -22.22 -42.33
CA SER A 90 -14.86 -20.83 -42.07
C SER A 90 -13.92 -20.09 -41.13
N PHE A 91 -13.10 -20.83 -40.38
CA PHE A 91 -12.12 -20.29 -39.46
C PHE A 91 -10.78 -20.09 -40.18
N GLU A 92 -10.09 -19.00 -39.86
CA GLU A 92 -8.69 -18.85 -40.24
C GLU A 92 -7.82 -19.83 -39.44
N ASP A 93 -6.61 -20.11 -39.92
CA ASP A 93 -5.60 -20.88 -39.19
C ASP A 93 -4.39 -19.97 -38.93
N PRO A 94 -4.13 -19.51 -37.68
CA PRO A 94 -4.88 -19.82 -36.46
C PRO A 94 -6.24 -19.09 -36.38
N PRO A 95 -7.25 -19.64 -35.68
CA PRO A 95 -8.61 -19.09 -35.63
C PRO A 95 -8.72 -17.83 -34.77
N ILE A 96 -7.78 -17.62 -33.85
CA ILE A 96 -7.77 -16.50 -32.92
C ILE A 96 -6.51 -15.69 -33.15
N ALA A 97 -6.68 -14.41 -33.47
CA ALA A 97 -5.61 -13.43 -33.52
C ALA A 97 -5.55 -12.66 -32.19
N ILE A 98 -4.37 -12.58 -31.59
CA ILE A 98 -4.13 -11.81 -30.37
C ILE A 98 -3.15 -10.70 -30.72
N LYS A 99 -3.54 -9.46 -30.43
CA LYS A 99 -2.65 -8.30 -30.46
C LYS A 99 -2.50 -7.82 -29.03
N SER A 100 -1.29 -7.79 -28.51
CA SER A 100 -0.98 -7.21 -27.21
C SER A 100 0.14 -6.19 -27.36
N ASP A 101 0.06 -5.12 -26.58
CA ASP A 101 1.19 -4.26 -26.31
C ASP A 101 1.56 -4.44 -24.83
N ASP A 102 2.66 -5.14 -24.56
CA ASP A 102 3.11 -5.41 -23.19
C ASP A 102 3.78 -4.19 -22.54
N SER A 103 3.75 -3.01 -23.17
CA SER A 103 4.30 -1.78 -22.60
C SER A 103 3.43 -1.20 -21.49
N CYS A 104 3.31 -1.92 -20.37
CA CYS A 104 3.29 -1.20 -19.10
C CYS A 104 4.71 -0.68 -18.95
N GLY A 105 4.91 0.65 -18.98
CA GLY A 105 6.23 1.25 -18.82
C GLY A 105 6.98 0.59 -17.66
N HIS A 106 8.30 0.41 -17.80
CA HIS A 106 9.09 -0.24 -16.76
C HIS A 106 8.82 0.40 -15.40
N GLU A 107 8.68 -0.43 -14.37
CA GLU A 107 8.82 0.03 -12.99
C GLU A 107 10.16 0.76 -12.93
N GLN A 108 10.09 2.08 -12.83
CA GLN A 108 11.27 2.87 -12.56
C GLN A 108 11.50 2.65 -11.06
N GLU A 109 12.30 1.63 -10.73
CA GLU A 109 12.92 1.57 -9.41
C GLU A 109 13.79 2.82 -9.32
N ASP A 110 13.26 3.87 -8.69
CA ASP A 110 14.10 4.99 -8.30
C ASP A 110 15.19 4.44 -7.37
N ASP A 111 16.44 4.87 -7.57
CA ASP A 111 17.58 4.52 -6.72
C ASP A 111 17.38 4.93 -5.23
N GLN A 112 16.27 5.62 -4.92
CA GLN A 112 15.92 6.08 -3.59
C GLN A 112 15.17 5.01 -2.80
N THR A 113 15.85 4.43 -1.82
CA THR A 113 15.27 3.55 -0.79
C THR A 113 14.64 4.33 0.37
N GLU A 114 14.65 5.67 0.32
CA GLU A 114 14.11 6.51 1.40
C GLU A 114 12.59 6.64 1.26
N PHE A 115 11.88 6.34 2.34
CA PHE A 115 10.44 6.54 2.39
C PHE A 115 10.16 8.05 2.36
N GLU A 116 9.50 8.56 1.31
CA GLU A 116 9.22 9.98 1.23
C GLU A 116 8.24 10.40 2.34
N THR A 117 8.73 11.18 3.30
CA THR A 117 7.98 11.58 4.50
C THR A 117 6.94 12.68 4.23
N ASN A 118 7.08 13.40 3.11
CA ASN A 118 6.14 14.42 2.62
C ASN A 118 5.19 13.87 1.54
N GLN A 119 4.77 12.62 1.70
CA GLN A 119 3.70 12.02 0.92
C GLN A 119 2.35 12.38 1.56
N ASP A 120 1.60 13.29 0.95
CA ASP A 120 0.22 13.57 1.32
C ASP A 120 -0.73 12.47 0.79
N ASP A 121 -2.01 12.59 1.15
CA ASP A 121 -3.02 11.60 0.75
C ASP A 121 -3.27 11.60 -0.77
N GLU A 122 -2.95 12.71 -1.47
CA GLU A 122 -3.05 12.81 -2.93
C GLU A 122 -1.92 12.06 -3.64
N LYS A 123 -0.67 12.16 -3.15
CA LYS A 123 0.48 11.41 -3.68
C LYS A 123 0.36 9.90 -3.49
N ASN A 124 -0.32 9.45 -2.44
CA ASN A 124 -0.61 8.04 -2.15
C ASN A 124 -1.91 7.54 -2.77
N ALA A 125 -2.57 8.33 -3.61
CA ALA A 125 -3.84 7.95 -4.19
C ALA A 125 -3.65 6.78 -5.17
N ILE A 126 -4.08 5.59 -4.74
CA ILE A 126 -4.17 4.43 -5.60
C ILE A 126 -5.42 4.59 -6.47
N LEU A 127 -5.21 4.70 -7.78
CA LEU A 127 -6.29 4.73 -8.75
C LEU A 127 -6.76 3.30 -9.06
N GLU A 128 -8.06 3.07 -8.92
CA GLU A 128 -8.71 1.82 -9.32
C GLU A 128 -9.82 2.16 -10.34
N PRO A 129 -9.49 2.23 -11.63
CA PRO A 129 -10.50 2.56 -12.64
C PRO A 129 -11.50 1.41 -12.80
N THR A 130 -12.73 1.75 -13.17
CA THR A 130 -13.72 0.73 -13.54
C THR A 130 -13.30 0.08 -14.85
N GLU A 131 -13.25 -1.24 -14.90
CA GLU A 131 -12.98 -1.98 -16.14
C GLU A 131 -14.29 -2.43 -16.80
N TYR A 132 -14.33 -2.33 -18.12
CA TYR A 132 -15.38 -2.85 -18.97
C TYR A 132 -14.80 -3.92 -19.89
N HIS A 133 -15.36 -5.13 -19.83
CA HIS A 133 -15.12 -6.15 -20.85
C HIS A 133 -16.09 -5.92 -22.00
N THR A 134 -15.54 -5.74 -23.19
CA THR A 134 -16.28 -5.29 -24.36
C THR A 134 -16.09 -6.29 -25.49
N VAL A 135 -17.19 -6.86 -25.96
CA VAL A 135 -17.26 -7.65 -27.18
C VAL A 135 -17.84 -6.77 -28.28
N THR A 136 -17.01 -6.42 -29.26
CA THR A 136 -17.49 -5.84 -30.52
C THR A 136 -17.81 -6.97 -31.49
N LEU A 137 -19.06 -7.04 -31.92
CA LEU A 137 -19.51 -7.93 -32.97
C LEU A 137 -19.66 -7.13 -34.25
N THR A 138 -18.80 -7.42 -35.23
CA THR A 138 -18.93 -6.93 -36.60
C THR A 138 -19.62 -7.99 -37.44
N CYS A 139 -20.63 -7.59 -38.22
CA CYS A 139 -21.22 -8.47 -39.23
C CYS A 139 -21.23 -7.81 -40.59
N GLU A 140 -20.64 -8.51 -41.56
CA GLU A 140 -20.56 -8.14 -42.96
C GLU A 140 -21.43 -9.10 -43.77
N SER A 141 -22.48 -8.61 -44.44
CA SER A 141 -23.30 -9.49 -45.27
C SER A 141 -22.73 -9.69 -46.66
N ASP A 142 -22.23 -8.64 -47.33
CA ASP A 142 -21.90 -8.70 -48.77
C ASP A 142 -20.77 -7.75 -49.20
N GLY A 143 -19.96 -7.26 -48.26
CA GLY A 143 -18.92 -6.25 -48.50
C GLY A 143 -19.38 -4.80 -48.28
N SER A 144 -20.70 -4.54 -48.31
CA SER A 144 -21.26 -3.19 -48.17
C SER A 144 -22.25 -3.07 -47.02
N ASN A 145 -23.08 -4.10 -46.82
CA ASN A 145 -24.14 -4.10 -45.83
C ASN A 145 -23.75 -4.89 -44.58
N ASN A 146 -24.39 -4.55 -43.46
CA ASN A 146 -24.36 -5.39 -42.26
C ASN A 146 -25.46 -6.46 -42.31
N CYS A 147 -25.53 -7.30 -41.29
CA CYS A 147 -26.42 -8.46 -41.26
C CYS A 147 -27.82 -8.18 -40.68
N HIS A 148 -28.30 -6.93 -40.76
CA HIS A 148 -29.64 -6.56 -40.31
C HIS A 148 -30.75 -7.34 -41.03
N SER A 149 -30.64 -7.51 -42.35
CA SER A 149 -31.67 -8.13 -43.19
C SER A 149 -31.20 -9.31 -44.03
N SER A 150 -29.89 -9.56 -44.08
CA SER A 150 -29.29 -10.60 -44.92
C SER A 150 -28.23 -11.36 -44.16
N ALA A 151 -28.14 -12.66 -44.41
CA ALA A 151 -27.06 -13.49 -43.89
C ALA A 151 -25.73 -13.16 -44.59
N PRO A 152 -24.58 -13.43 -43.94
CA PRO A 152 -23.26 -13.39 -44.56
C PRO A 152 -23.20 -14.18 -45.88
N THR A 153 -22.86 -13.51 -46.97
CA THR A 153 -22.73 -14.09 -48.32
C THR A 153 -21.53 -15.02 -48.36
N GLN A 154 -21.65 -16.08 -49.16
CA GLN A 154 -20.57 -17.04 -49.37
C GLN A 154 -19.25 -16.34 -49.75
N ASN A 155 -18.17 -16.73 -49.07
CA ASN A 155 -16.78 -16.31 -49.26
C ASN A 155 -16.47 -14.82 -48.97
N THR A 156 -17.48 -13.96 -48.85
CA THR A 156 -17.29 -12.51 -48.69
C THR A 156 -17.90 -11.95 -47.41
N GLY A 157 -18.99 -12.55 -46.92
CA GLY A 157 -19.62 -12.18 -45.66
C GLY A 157 -18.99 -12.89 -44.46
N PHE A 158 -18.95 -12.21 -43.31
CA PHE A 158 -18.35 -12.73 -42.09
C PHE A 158 -19.02 -12.23 -40.82
N LEU A 159 -18.78 -12.97 -39.75
CA LEU A 159 -18.92 -12.51 -38.36
C LEU A 159 -17.52 -12.32 -37.78
N GLN A 160 -17.27 -11.20 -37.10
CA GLN A 160 -16.04 -10.98 -36.37
C GLN A 160 -16.35 -10.55 -34.95
N PHE A 161 -15.72 -11.21 -34.00
CA PHE A 161 -15.78 -10.91 -32.58
C PHE A 161 -14.44 -10.33 -32.17
N GLU A 162 -14.47 -9.15 -31.58
CA GLU A 162 -13.31 -8.50 -30.99
C GLU A 162 -13.56 -8.32 -29.49
N LEU A 163 -12.76 -8.99 -28.66
CA LEU A 163 -12.75 -8.85 -27.22
C LEU A 163 -11.66 -7.87 -26.80
N THR A 164 -12.06 -6.84 -26.06
CA THR A 164 -11.17 -5.82 -25.48
C THR A 164 -11.57 -5.52 -24.04
N SER A 165 -10.61 -5.06 -23.25
CA SER A 165 -10.86 -4.42 -21.96
C SER A 165 -10.61 -2.92 -22.08
N LYS A 166 -11.48 -2.09 -21.50
CA LYS A 166 -11.28 -0.63 -21.44
C LYS A 166 -11.68 -0.07 -20.08
N THR A 167 -11.08 1.06 -19.69
CA THR A 167 -11.46 1.80 -18.48
C THR A 167 -12.64 2.75 -18.70
N GLU A 168 -13.06 2.92 -19.95
CA GLU A 168 -14.19 3.75 -20.35
C GLU A 168 -15.28 2.90 -20.98
N GLN A 169 -16.52 3.30 -20.73
CA GLN A 169 -17.68 2.66 -21.32
C GLN A 169 -17.81 3.03 -22.81
N GLU A 170 -17.95 2.04 -23.68
CA GLU A 170 -18.22 2.27 -25.10
C GLU A 170 -19.68 2.69 -25.32
N THR A 171 -19.89 3.92 -25.77
CA THR A 171 -21.25 4.49 -25.95
C THR A 171 -21.52 4.92 -27.40
N SER A 172 -20.53 4.81 -28.28
CA SER A 172 -20.66 5.26 -29.66
C SER A 172 -21.36 4.24 -30.55
N LYS A 173 -21.38 2.96 -30.17
CA LYS A 173 -21.94 1.84 -30.98
C LYS A 173 -23.27 1.32 -30.41
N PRO A 174 -24.18 0.78 -31.24
CA PRO A 174 -25.41 0.14 -30.78
C PRO A 174 -25.13 -1.06 -29.87
N THR A 175 -25.97 -1.28 -28.86
CA THR A 175 -25.66 -2.20 -27.75
C THR A 175 -26.27 -3.61 -27.85
N SER A 176 -27.07 -3.88 -28.88
CA SER A 176 -27.80 -5.17 -28.97
C SER A 176 -28.15 -5.64 -30.38
N ARG A 177 -28.27 -4.73 -31.35
CA ARG A 177 -28.62 -5.05 -32.75
C ARG A 177 -28.25 -3.92 -33.71
N TRP A 178 -28.04 -4.27 -34.98
CA TRP A 178 -28.02 -3.31 -36.08
C TRP A 178 -29.41 -2.72 -36.25
N SER A 179 -29.51 -1.42 -36.48
CA SER A 179 -30.80 -0.72 -36.64
C SER A 179 -31.24 -0.57 -38.11
N SER A 180 -30.30 -0.68 -39.05
CA SER A 180 -30.57 -0.75 -40.50
C SER A 180 -29.44 -1.49 -41.23
N SER A 181 -29.64 -1.87 -42.49
CA SER A 181 -28.62 -2.59 -43.30
C SER A 181 -27.42 -1.72 -43.73
N THR A 182 -27.61 -0.40 -43.82
CA THR A 182 -26.59 0.56 -44.27
C THR A 182 -25.90 1.31 -43.12
N THR A 183 -26.32 1.09 -41.87
CA THR A 183 -25.65 1.65 -40.69
C THR A 183 -24.39 0.86 -40.34
N ARG A 184 -23.59 1.43 -39.42
CA ARG A 184 -22.34 0.87 -38.84
C ARG A 184 -22.40 -0.66 -38.75
N LYS A 185 -21.33 -1.34 -39.18
CA LYS A 185 -21.21 -2.80 -39.21
C LYS A 185 -21.04 -3.45 -37.82
N ASP A 186 -20.84 -2.64 -36.79
CA ASP A 186 -20.52 -3.08 -35.44
C ASP A 186 -21.68 -2.89 -34.47
N VAL A 187 -21.86 -3.87 -33.59
CA VAL A 187 -22.60 -3.74 -32.33
C VAL A 187 -21.66 -4.08 -31.17
N VAL A 188 -21.93 -3.53 -29.99
CA VAL A 188 -21.10 -3.73 -28.80
C VAL A 188 -21.92 -4.27 -27.66
N VAL A 189 -21.48 -5.38 -27.08
CA VAL A 189 -21.96 -5.86 -25.79
C VAL A 189 -20.84 -5.68 -24.79
N GLN A 190 -21.12 -5.04 -23.66
CA GLN A 190 -20.11 -4.82 -22.63
C GLN A 190 -20.74 -4.95 -21.25
N ASP A 191 -19.91 -5.34 -20.28
CA ASP A 191 -20.28 -5.32 -18.87
C ASP A 191 -19.09 -4.92 -18.00
N LYS A 192 -19.39 -4.45 -16.80
CA LYS A 192 -18.38 -4.07 -15.80
C LYS A 192 -17.74 -5.31 -15.21
N VAL A 193 -16.43 -5.26 -15.03
CA VAL A 193 -15.66 -6.30 -14.36
C VAL A 193 -14.81 -5.67 -13.26
N ASN A 194 -14.68 -6.39 -12.14
CA ASN A 194 -13.87 -5.95 -11.00
C ASN A 194 -12.67 -6.90 -10.82
N ILE A 195 -11.64 -6.74 -11.68
CA ILE A 195 -10.42 -7.55 -11.63
C ILE A 195 -9.51 -7.12 -10.48
N THR A 196 -9.49 -5.83 -10.16
CA THR A 196 -8.66 -5.24 -9.10
C THR A 196 -9.21 -5.52 -7.70
N GLN A 197 -10.49 -5.91 -7.55
CA GLN A 197 -11.08 -6.43 -6.32
C GLN A 197 -10.89 -5.53 -5.09
N GLY A 198 -11.00 -4.20 -5.24
CA GLY A 198 -10.85 -3.25 -4.14
C GLY A 198 -9.39 -2.98 -3.77
N THR A 199 -8.49 -3.09 -4.74
CA THR A 199 -7.05 -2.81 -4.56
C THR A 199 -6.80 -1.42 -4.01
N GLN A 200 -7.62 -0.42 -4.40
CA GLN A 200 -7.52 0.93 -3.86
C GLN A 200 -7.70 0.93 -2.35
N GLY A 201 -8.82 0.39 -1.85
CA GLY A 201 -9.13 0.42 -0.41
C GLY A 201 -8.09 -0.34 0.41
N ILE A 202 -7.70 -1.53 -0.06
CA ILE A 202 -6.71 -2.37 0.62
C ILE A 202 -5.32 -1.73 0.61
N GLY A 203 -4.89 -1.19 -0.53
CA GLY A 203 -3.59 -0.55 -0.68
C GLY A 203 -3.48 0.77 0.09
N THR A 204 -4.51 1.62 0.08
CA THR A 204 -4.54 2.85 0.88
C THR A 204 -4.46 2.54 2.38
N ALA A 205 -5.17 1.51 2.85
CA ALA A 205 -5.09 1.09 4.24
C ALA A 205 -3.67 0.61 4.61
N ALA A 206 -3.04 -0.19 3.73
CA ALA A 206 -1.66 -0.66 3.93
C ALA A 206 -0.65 0.50 3.98
N LEU A 207 -0.74 1.47 3.05
CA LEU A 207 0.12 2.67 3.05
C LEU A 207 -0.04 3.47 4.34
N LYS A 208 -1.28 3.66 4.82
CA LYS A 208 -1.55 4.36 6.07
C LYS A 208 -0.88 3.66 7.26
N THR A 209 -0.99 2.34 7.36
CA THR A 209 -0.35 1.56 8.42
C THR A 209 1.18 1.67 8.36
N LEU A 210 1.77 1.56 7.16
CA LEU A 210 3.21 1.71 6.96
C LEU A 210 3.70 3.11 7.34
N LYS A 211 2.98 4.17 6.93
CA LYS A 211 3.29 5.56 7.27
C LYS A 211 3.25 5.78 8.80
N SER A 212 2.17 5.35 9.46
CA SER A 212 2.05 5.46 10.92
C SER A 212 3.17 4.71 11.67
N ALA A 213 3.62 3.56 11.14
CA ALA A 213 4.73 2.83 11.71
C ALA A 213 6.08 3.54 11.49
N ALA A 214 6.31 4.11 10.31
CA ALA A 214 7.52 4.85 9.96
C ALA A 214 7.66 6.19 10.72
N GLU A 215 6.54 6.85 11.05
CA GLU A 215 6.50 8.09 11.84
C GLU A 215 6.74 7.87 13.34
N ASN A 216 6.91 6.63 13.80
CA ASN A 216 7.12 6.34 15.22
C ASN A 216 8.53 6.76 15.69
N LYS A 217 8.58 7.80 16.54
CA LYS A 217 9.82 8.39 17.06
C LYS A 217 10.25 7.85 18.42
N ALA A 218 9.71 6.72 18.89
CA ALA A 218 10.07 6.18 20.20
C ALA A 218 11.59 5.95 20.35
N CYS A 219 12.25 5.49 19.28
CA CYS A 219 13.69 5.24 19.27
C CYS A 219 14.57 6.51 19.15
N GLU A 220 13.99 7.65 18.77
CA GLU A 220 14.71 8.94 18.73
C GLU A 220 14.84 9.58 20.12
N ARG A 221 14.11 9.04 21.12
CA ARG A 221 14.15 9.56 22.49
C ARG A 221 15.55 9.44 23.08
N LYS A 222 16.07 10.58 23.47
CA LYS A 222 17.34 10.73 24.16
C LYS A 222 17.22 10.28 25.62
N LEU A 223 18.15 9.45 26.07
CA LEU A 223 18.21 8.97 27.46
C LEU A 223 18.79 10.00 28.42
N ASP A 224 19.42 11.04 27.88
CA ASP A 224 20.01 12.18 28.59
C ASP A 224 19.09 13.42 28.58
N ASP A 225 17.89 13.34 27.96
CA ASP A 225 16.90 14.42 28.05
C ASP A 225 16.21 14.39 29.41
N TYR A 226 16.76 15.17 30.35
CA TYR A 226 16.26 15.29 31.71
C TYR A 226 14.75 15.58 31.77
N THR A 227 14.21 16.44 30.90
CA THR A 227 12.79 16.80 30.94
C THR A 227 11.87 15.63 30.59
N LYS A 228 12.33 14.73 29.71
CA LYS A 228 11.60 13.53 29.30
C LYS A 228 11.74 12.40 30.32
N VAL A 229 12.92 12.27 30.92
CA VAL A 229 13.23 11.19 31.86
C VAL A 229 12.65 11.46 33.24
N SER A 230 12.79 12.69 33.77
CA SER A 230 12.42 13.04 35.15
C SER A 230 10.92 13.00 35.44
N THR A 231 10.08 13.09 34.40
CA THR A 231 8.62 12.98 34.52
C THR A 231 8.14 11.53 34.67
N SER A 232 8.99 10.54 34.37
CA SER A 232 8.67 9.12 34.49
C SER A 232 8.42 8.72 35.95
N PRO A 233 7.33 7.98 36.26
CA PRO A 233 7.11 7.42 37.59
C PRO A 233 8.28 6.53 38.05
N LEU A 234 8.95 5.83 37.12
CA LEU A 234 10.13 5.01 37.43
C LEU A 234 11.31 5.85 37.88
N PHE A 235 11.52 7.02 37.26
CA PHE A 235 12.55 7.97 37.69
C PHE A 235 12.26 8.44 39.10
N LYS A 236 11.04 8.94 39.36
CA LYS A 236 10.67 9.51 40.67
C LYS A 236 10.74 8.48 41.78
N ARG A 237 10.23 7.26 41.54
CA ARG A 237 10.33 6.15 42.49
C ARG A 237 11.77 5.80 42.79
N GLN A 238 12.60 5.68 41.76
CA GLN A 238 14.00 5.35 41.96
C GLN A 238 14.79 6.48 42.62
N ALA A 239 14.45 7.75 42.36
CA ALA A 239 15.01 8.91 43.05
C ALA A 239 14.68 8.90 44.55
N ILE A 240 13.48 8.48 44.94
CA ILE A 240 13.14 8.26 46.35
C ILE A 240 13.99 7.13 46.95
N ARG A 241 14.22 6.05 46.21
CA ARG A 241 15.04 4.93 46.69
C ARG A 241 16.50 5.30 46.88
N SER A 242 17.10 5.94 45.87
CA SER A 242 18.54 6.21 45.86
C SER A 242 18.90 7.53 46.52
N LEU A 243 18.25 8.64 46.17
CA LEU A 243 18.61 9.98 46.64
C LEU A 243 18.07 10.29 48.04
N LEU A 244 16.88 9.76 48.38
CA LEU A 244 16.32 9.89 49.73
C LEU A 244 16.68 8.70 50.64
N ASN A 245 17.44 7.72 50.14
CA ASN A 245 17.84 6.52 50.85
C ASN A 245 16.64 5.75 51.45
N GLN A 246 15.57 5.60 50.67
CA GLN A 246 14.36 4.87 51.06
C GLN A 246 14.17 3.64 50.15
N PRO A 247 15.01 2.60 50.27
CA PRO A 247 15.14 1.54 49.27
C PRO A 247 13.85 0.75 48.99
N ASN A 248 12.95 0.66 49.97
CA ASN A 248 11.70 -0.09 49.87
C ASN A 248 10.49 0.77 49.45
N ASN A 249 10.69 2.05 49.10
CA ASN A 249 9.59 2.94 48.74
C ASN A 249 9.13 2.67 47.29
N GLU A 250 7.83 2.48 47.10
CA GLU A 250 7.18 2.23 45.79
C GLU A 250 6.39 3.45 45.28
N GLN A 251 6.34 4.54 46.06
CA GLN A 251 5.68 5.77 45.67
C GLN A 251 6.49 6.52 44.62
N ASP A 252 5.83 7.38 43.86
CA ASP A 252 6.44 8.29 42.88
C ASP A 252 6.41 9.76 43.35
N SER A 253 6.05 9.98 44.61
CA SER A 253 5.96 11.29 45.24
C SER A 253 6.28 11.18 46.74
N THR A 254 6.58 12.33 47.36
CA THR A 254 6.84 12.44 48.80
C THR A 254 5.84 13.38 49.45
N ASN A 255 5.66 13.23 50.75
CA ASN A 255 4.99 14.23 51.57
C ASN A 255 6.00 14.81 52.59
N PRO A 256 6.37 16.09 52.51
CA PRO A 256 5.96 17.07 51.49
C PRO A 256 6.60 16.80 50.11
N PRO A 257 5.99 17.23 48.98
CA PRO A 257 6.53 17.04 47.63
C PRO A 257 7.92 17.65 47.42
N ASP A 258 8.17 18.81 48.06
CA ASP A 258 9.44 19.54 47.93
C ASP A 258 10.65 18.74 48.38
N LYS A 259 10.45 17.72 49.23
CA LYS A 259 11.52 16.84 49.69
C LYS A 259 12.18 16.08 48.53
N LEU A 260 11.38 15.57 47.60
CA LEU A 260 11.89 14.89 46.41
C LEU A 260 12.49 15.89 45.43
N THR A 261 11.80 17.01 45.19
CA THR A 261 12.27 18.07 44.28
C THR A 261 13.64 18.60 44.70
N ALA A 262 13.86 18.87 45.99
CA ALA A 262 15.12 19.37 46.50
C ALA A 262 16.29 18.40 46.26
N GLN A 263 16.08 17.09 46.46
CA GLN A 263 17.14 16.09 46.22
C GLN A 263 17.44 15.91 44.73
N ILE A 264 16.40 15.93 43.89
CA ILE A 264 16.58 15.90 42.44
C ILE A 264 17.37 17.14 41.99
N THR A 265 17.01 18.34 42.45
CA THR A 265 17.75 19.57 42.14
C THR A 265 19.19 19.53 42.64
N ALA A 266 19.45 18.94 43.81
CA ALA A 266 20.81 18.78 44.32
C ALA A 266 21.65 17.81 43.48
N ALA A 267 21.05 16.74 42.97
CA ALA A 267 21.73 15.70 42.19
C ALA A 267 21.92 16.08 40.71
N TYR A 268 20.99 16.81 40.12
CA TYR A 268 20.96 17.10 38.67
C TYR A 268 20.97 18.58 38.31
N GLY A 269 20.99 19.48 39.30
CA GLY A 269 20.84 20.91 39.08
C GLY A 269 19.42 21.33 38.71
N GLU A 270 19.19 22.64 38.65
CA GLU A 270 17.86 23.19 38.35
C GLU A 270 17.49 22.90 36.89
N GLY A 271 16.49 22.03 36.69
CA GLY A 271 16.06 21.60 35.36
C GLY A 271 17.04 20.64 34.67
N GLY A 272 17.96 20.00 35.39
CA GLY A 272 18.91 19.05 34.82
C GLY A 272 20.18 19.69 34.25
N LYS A 273 20.61 20.84 34.78
CA LYS A 273 21.76 21.64 34.31
C LYS A 273 23.02 21.44 35.15
#